data_AF-A0A1D8KCR8-F1
#
_entry.id   AF-A0A1D8KCR8-F1
#
_cell.length_a   1.000
_cell.length_b   1.000
_cell.length_c   1.000
_cell.angle_alpha   90.00
_cell.angle_beta   90.00
_cell.angle_gamma   90.00
#
_symmetry.space_group_name_H-M   'P 1'
#
loop_
_entity.id
_entity.type
_entity.pdbx_description
1 polymer ?
#
loop_
_entity_poly.entity_id
_entity_poly.type
_entity_poly.pdbx_seq_one_letter_code
_entity_poly.pdbx_strand_id
1 'polypeptide(L)'
;MLRHLEGLFMADVESLSLEQFNWYIGLAGFKEISQAQLDHARALTQPERLDEAALKASDSTNAKTYMKRVMEAIGVRLQAGVPPAAAPSSKPAQARPSQQPVERATTAVVPPPVSTGAPCRTESPTEPDAPLSTSADEGRKEYGLSMHVYGGSAALCFEEDETRGSERKDGVATLQIHAAKATGVRQYNWTNKIIIQLTRNELPIVAAIFLGLMKACEFKSHGPDKDKGFSIDHQVEKIFIKVWRKGMSCAVPVELPDAYHVSTLLMRQLQKNAPWLSAGEVMSLLRGTVANQTEKPTPGGPVRVAQ
;
A
#
# COMPACT_ATOMS: atom_id res chain seq x y z
N MET A 1 -3.58 5.65 50.20
CA MET A 1 -2.65 6.63 49.61
C MET A 1 -1.90 5.95 48.46
N LEU A 2 -2.59 5.68 47.34
CA LEU A 2 -2.01 5.18 46.08
C LEU A 2 -3.14 5.16 45.03
N ARG A 3 -3.58 6.35 44.64
CA ARG A 3 -4.17 6.63 43.33
C ARG A 3 -3.22 7.63 42.69
N HIS A 4 -2.44 7.17 41.73
CA HIS A 4 -1.73 7.96 40.69
C HIS A 4 -0.67 7.01 40.15
N LEU A 5 -0.97 6.37 39.01
CA LEU A 5 -0.03 5.91 37.98
C LEU A 5 -0.80 5.07 36.94
N GLU A 6 -1.96 5.56 36.51
CA GLU A 6 -2.59 5.17 35.23
C GLU A 6 -2.82 6.45 34.45
N GLY A 7 -2.03 6.66 33.40
CA GLY A 7 -2.09 7.88 32.60
C GLY A 7 -0.76 8.16 31.91
N LEU A 8 -0.27 7.23 31.10
CA LEU A 8 0.84 7.52 30.19
C LEU A 8 0.92 6.52 29.02
N PHE A 9 -0.14 6.40 28.22
CA PHE A 9 -0.06 5.82 26.86
C PHE A 9 -1.19 6.36 25.96
N MET A 10 -1.27 7.69 25.87
CA MET A 10 -1.53 8.37 24.60
C MET A 10 -0.42 9.40 24.51
N ALA A 11 0.60 9.12 23.70
CA ALA A 11 1.51 10.19 23.30
C ALA A 11 0.68 11.10 22.40
N ASP A 12 0.27 12.26 22.92
CA ASP A 12 -0.05 13.41 22.10
C ASP A 12 1.13 13.57 21.15
N VAL A 13 0.93 13.27 19.87
CA VAL A 13 1.87 13.69 18.84
C VAL A 13 1.71 15.19 18.80
N GLU A 14 2.57 15.92 19.53
CA GLU A 14 2.57 17.37 19.53
C GLU A 14 2.57 17.86 18.08
N SER A 15 1.49 18.55 17.69
CA SER A 15 1.33 19.04 16.34
C SER A 15 2.53 19.91 15.96
N LEU A 16 3.04 19.77 14.74
CA LEU A 16 4.22 20.51 14.30
C LEU A 16 3.98 22.01 14.45
N SER A 17 4.97 22.74 14.97
CA SER A 17 4.95 24.20 14.88
C SER A 17 5.03 24.65 13.41
N LEU A 18 4.60 25.88 13.11
CA LEU A 18 4.65 26.42 11.74
C LEU A 18 6.05 26.36 11.14
N GLU A 19 7.08 26.67 11.92
CA GLU A 19 8.48 26.63 11.47
C GLU A 19 8.92 25.20 11.11
N GLN A 20 8.59 24.22 11.95
CA GLN A 20 8.88 22.81 11.68
C GLN A 20 8.10 22.31 10.46
N PHE A 21 6.82 22.66 10.36
CA PHE A 21 5.98 22.28 9.23
C PHE A 21 6.55 22.84 7.91
N ASN A 22 6.86 24.14 7.87
CA ASN A 22 7.45 24.80 6.71
C ASN A 22 8.83 24.21 6.32
N TRP A 23 9.64 23.84 7.31
CA TRP A 23 10.90 23.14 7.08
C TRP A 23 10.70 21.83 6.31
N TYR A 24 9.80 20.96 6.78
CA TYR A 24 9.58 19.64 6.15
C TYR A 24 8.94 19.73 4.76
N ILE A 25 7.95 20.61 4.57
CA ILE A 25 7.36 20.80 3.24
C ILE A 25 8.36 21.47 2.29
N GLY A 26 9.26 22.32 2.80
CA GLY A 26 10.35 22.93 2.03
C GLY A 26 11.32 21.88 1.48
N LEU A 27 11.71 20.89 2.29
CA LEU A 27 12.51 19.74 1.84
C LEU A 27 11.83 18.95 0.72
N ALA A 28 10.50 18.89 0.74
CA ALA A 28 9.71 18.23 -0.28
C ALA A 28 9.45 19.11 -1.52
N GLY A 29 9.91 20.37 -1.54
CA GLY A 29 9.79 21.30 -2.66
C GLY A 29 8.49 22.11 -2.70
N PHE A 30 7.79 22.24 -1.56
CA PHE A 30 6.63 23.11 -1.43
C PHE A 30 7.02 24.51 -0.95
N LYS A 31 6.15 25.49 -1.25
CA LYS A 31 6.30 26.85 -0.75
C LYS A 31 5.91 26.90 0.73
N GLU A 32 6.64 27.69 1.51
CA GLU A 32 6.26 28.02 2.87
C GLU A 32 4.85 28.63 2.92
N ILE A 33 4.11 28.25 3.95
CA ILE A 33 2.75 28.69 4.21
C ILE A 33 2.69 29.54 5.47
N SER A 34 1.67 30.39 5.57
CA SER A 34 1.38 31.19 6.77
C SER A 34 0.64 30.38 7.84
N GLN A 35 0.63 30.86 9.09
CA GLN A 35 -0.13 30.23 10.18
C GLN A 35 -1.61 30.04 9.80
N ALA A 36 -2.25 31.07 9.22
CA ALA A 36 -3.65 30.99 8.81
C ALA A 36 -3.89 29.92 7.73
N GLN A 37 -2.90 29.66 6.87
CA GLN A 37 -2.99 28.59 5.86
C GLN A 37 -2.75 27.21 6.47
N LEU A 38 -1.86 27.09 7.46
CA LEU A 38 -1.67 25.86 8.22
C LEU A 38 -2.93 25.50 9.02
N ASP A 39 -3.54 26.48 9.69
CA ASP A 39 -4.78 26.30 10.43
C ASP A 39 -5.93 25.91 9.48
N HIS A 40 -5.99 26.53 8.30
CA HIS A 40 -6.97 26.14 7.27
C HIS A 40 -6.71 24.73 6.75
N ALA A 41 -5.46 24.34 6.51
CA ALA A 41 -5.11 22.98 6.10
C ALA A 41 -5.49 21.93 7.16
N ARG A 42 -5.28 22.25 8.44
CA ARG A 42 -5.68 21.44 9.60
C ARG A 42 -7.19 21.39 9.83
N ALA A 43 -7.93 22.39 9.38
CA ALA A 43 -9.40 22.37 9.39
C ALA A 43 -9.98 21.52 8.24
N LEU A 44 -9.29 21.47 7.09
CA LEU A 44 -9.69 20.68 5.92
C LEU A 44 -9.33 19.20 6.03
N THR A 45 -8.38 18.84 6.91
CA THR A 45 -7.84 17.48 7.05
C THR A 45 -7.68 17.09 8.51
N GLN A 46 -7.27 15.87 8.82
CA GLN A 46 -6.91 15.51 10.20
C GLN A 46 -5.50 16.06 10.52
N PRO A 47 -5.31 16.83 11.60
CA PRO A 47 -4.03 17.49 11.91
C PRO A 47 -2.84 16.52 11.99
N GLU A 48 -3.04 15.36 12.62
CA GLU A 48 -2.02 14.32 12.76
C GLU A 48 -1.55 13.78 11.41
N ARG A 49 -2.49 13.58 10.48
CA ARG A 49 -2.21 13.07 9.14
C ARG A 49 -1.51 14.11 8.26
N LEU A 50 -1.84 15.38 8.46
CA LEU A 50 -1.18 16.48 7.78
C LEU A 50 0.28 16.60 8.21
N ASP A 51 0.53 16.55 9.52
CA ASP A 51 1.86 16.64 10.10
C ASP A 51 2.71 15.40 9.74
N GLU A 52 2.12 14.19 9.80
CA GLU A 52 2.77 12.95 9.34
C GLU A 52 3.10 12.99 7.84
N ALA A 53 2.20 13.52 7.02
CA ALA A 53 2.46 13.68 5.60
C ALA A 53 3.56 14.69 5.31
N ALA A 54 3.64 15.80 6.08
CA ALA A 54 4.73 16.77 5.96
C ALA A 54 6.08 16.12 6.27
N LEU A 55 6.18 15.37 7.37
CA LEU A 55 7.39 14.65 7.77
C LEU A 55 7.89 13.68 6.69
N LYS A 56 6.97 13.02 5.98
CA LYS A 56 7.29 11.98 4.98
C LYS A 56 7.36 12.50 3.55
N ALA A 57 7.05 13.77 3.29
CA ALA A 57 6.85 14.29 1.94
C ALA A 57 8.13 14.31 1.08
N SER A 58 9.33 14.34 1.67
CA SER A 58 10.59 14.24 0.91
C SER A 58 10.85 12.82 0.40
N ASP A 59 10.46 11.81 1.18
CA ASP A 59 10.88 10.43 0.99
C ASP A 59 9.76 9.52 0.46
N SER A 60 8.51 10.00 0.49
CA SER A 60 7.33 9.25 0.06
C SER A 60 6.54 10.00 -0.99
N THR A 61 6.46 9.41 -2.19
CA THR A 61 5.65 9.91 -3.33
C THR A 61 4.17 10.05 -2.95
N ASN A 62 3.65 9.17 -2.10
CA ASN A 62 2.27 9.22 -1.61
C ASN A 62 2.06 10.39 -0.66
N ALA A 63 2.99 10.62 0.28
CA ALA A 63 2.92 11.75 1.20
C ALA A 63 3.07 13.09 0.45
N LYS A 64 3.96 13.15 -0.53
CA LYS A 64 4.13 14.32 -1.42
C LYS A 64 2.89 14.61 -2.24
N THR A 65 2.24 13.59 -2.79
CA THR A 65 1.02 13.74 -3.58
C THR A 65 -0.17 14.17 -2.72
N TYR A 66 -0.28 13.63 -1.51
CA TYR A 66 -1.25 14.08 -0.51
C TYR A 66 -1.02 15.55 -0.14
N MET A 67 0.22 15.92 0.20
CA MET A 67 0.58 17.29 0.56
C MET A 67 0.31 18.27 -0.59
N LYS A 68 0.60 17.89 -1.84
CA LYS A 68 0.27 18.68 -3.03
C LYS A 68 -1.22 19.00 -3.12
N ARG A 69 -2.09 18.01 -2.89
CA ARG A 69 -3.55 18.21 -2.93
C ARG A 69 -4.03 19.15 -1.82
N VAL A 70 -3.51 18.98 -0.60
CA VAL A 70 -3.86 19.86 0.52
C VAL A 70 -3.39 21.30 0.26
N MET A 71 -2.16 21.45 -0.23
CA MET A 71 -1.57 22.75 -0.59
C MET A 71 -2.35 23.44 -1.72
N GLU A 72 -2.77 22.70 -2.75
CA GLU A 72 -3.63 23.22 -3.82
C GLU A 72 -5.01 23.65 -3.29
N ALA A 73 -5.60 22.89 -2.35
CA ALA A 73 -6.89 23.20 -1.75
C ALA A 73 -6.87 24.47 -0.88
N ILE A 74 -5.74 24.79 -0.23
CA ILE A 74 -5.54 26.05 0.51
C ILE A 74 -5.00 27.20 -0.36
N GLY A 75 -4.98 27.02 -1.69
CA GLY A 75 -4.61 28.05 -2.66
C GLY A 75 -3.10 28.27 -2.83
N VAL A 76 -2.26 27.33 -2.39
CA VAL A 76 -0.79 27.38 -2.53
C VAL A 76 -0.40 26.67 -3.83
N ARG A 77 0.03 27.43 -4.84
CA ARG A 77 0.49 26.91 -6.13
C ARG A 77 1.96 26.53 -6.07
N LEU A 78 2.33 25.35 -6.57
CA LEU A 78 3.73 24.93 -6.73
C LEU A 78 4.47 25.86 -7.72
N GLN A 79 5.70 26.26 -7.37
CA GLN A 79 6.66 26.80 -8.34
C GLN A 79 7.61 25.70 -8.82
N ALA A 80 7.97 25.76 -10.10
CA ALA A 80 9.13 25.06 -10.62
C ALA A 80 10.41 25.77 -10.13
N GLY A 81 11.11 25.12 -9.19
CA GLY A 81 12.54 25.25 -8.92
C GLY A 81 13.15 26.63 -8.68
N VAL A 82 13.39 26.97 -7.41
CA VAL A 82 14.59 27.70 -6.99
C VAL A 82 15.12 27.02 -5.71
N PRO A 83 16.39 26.56 -5.67
CA PRO A 83 16.97 25.98 -4.46
C PRO A 83 17.13 27.06 -3.38
N PRO A 84 16.77 26.79 -2.11
CA PRO A 84 17.00 27.73 -1.03
C PRO A 84 18.50 27.91 -0.77
N ALA A 85 18.85 29.16 -0.46
CA ALA A 85 20.18 29.66 -0.18
C ALA A 85 20.84 28.95 1.01
N ALA A 86 22.17 28.92 0.95
CA ALA A 86 23.09 28.18 1.81
C ALA A 86 22.91 28.41 3.33
N ALA A 87 23.15 27.33 4.08
CA ALA A 87 23.27 27.30 5.52
C ALA A 87 24.49 28.12 6.03
N PRO A 88 24.47 28.61 7.29
CA PRO A 88 25.63 29.22 7.91
C PRO A 88 26.70 28.16 8.26
N SER A 89 27.89 28.40 7.72
CA SER A 89 29.12 27.62 7.90
C SER A 89 29.77 27.83 9.28
N SER A 90 30.29 26.75 9.87
CA SER A 90 31.39 26.84 10.84
C SER A 90 32.39 25.67 10.68
N LYS A 91 33.52 25.93 10.01
CA LYS A 91 34.90 25.60 10.46
C LYS A 91 35.95 25.91 9.38
N PRO A 92 37.19 26.25 9.77
CA PRO A 92 38.13 26.98 8.93
C PRO A 92 39.03 26.10 8.05
N ALA A 93 39.55 26.79 7.04
CA ALA A 93 40.42 26.41 5.94
C ALA A 93 41.70 25.66 6.29
N GLN A 94 42.17 24.85 5.33
CA GLN A 94 43.59 24.82 4.95
C GLN A 94 43.76 24.33 3.49
N ALA A 95 44.89 24.75 2.91
CA ALA A 95 45.07 25.12 1.51
C ALA A 95 45.54 24.00 0.56
N ARG A 96 45.34 24.30 -0.74
CA ARG A 96 45.92 23.69 -1.97
C ARG A 96 47.47 23.75 -1.98
N PRO A 97 48.20 23.01 -2.86
CA PRO A 97 48.17 23.17 -4.34
C PRO A 97 48.25 21.83 -5.14
N SER A 98 47.50 21.66 -6.23
CA SER A 98 47.89 21.86 -7.65
C SER A 98 49.08 21.05 -8.15
N GLN A 99 48.86 20.12 -9.08
CA GLN A 99 49.67 19.96 -10.32
C GLN A 99 48.94 19.08 -11.36
N GLN A 100 49.14 19.45 -12.61
CA GLN A 100 48.46 18.99 -13.84
C GLN A 100 49.45 18.14 -14.70
N PRO A 101 49.13 17.68 -15.93
CA PRO A 101 49.26 16.30 -16.35
C PRO A 101 50.39 16.06 -17.38
N VAL A 102 50.65 14.79 -17.74
CA VAL A 102 51.41 14.47 -18.96
C VAL A 102 50.84 13.24 -19.66
N GLU A 103 50.43 13.45 -20.92
CA GLU A 103 50.16 12.45 -21.95
C GLU A 103 51.45 11.73 -22.37
N ARG A 104 51.34 10.51 -22.91
CA ARG A 104 51.87 10.17 -24.25
C ARG A 104 51.29 8.86 -24.79
N ALA A 105 50.74 8.96 -25.99
CA ALA A 105 50.25 7.89 -26.87
C ALA A 105 51.37 7.29 -27.74
N THR A 106 51.10 6.11 -28.33
CA THR A 106 51.41 5.60 -29.71
C THR A 106 51.46 4.05 -29.67
N THR A 107 51.07 3.20 -30.64
CA THR A 107 50.49 3.21 -32.00
C THR A 107 50.14 1.72 -32.31
N ALA A 108 48.92 1.38 -32.74
CA ALA A 108 48.48 1.15 -34.12
C ALA A 108 48.98 -0.14 -34.83
N VAL A 109 48.05 -1.06 -35.18
CA VAL A 109 47.88 -1.70 -36.51
C VAL A 109 46.39 -2.09 -36.71
N VAL A 110 45.87 -1.86 -37.92
CA VAL A 110 44.48 -1.96 -38.45
C VAL A 110 44.56 -2.85 -39.75
N PRO A 111 43.47 -3.24 -40.48
CA PRO A 111 42.62 -4.45 -40.40
C PRO A 111 42.47 -5.13 -41.82
N PRO A 112 41.29 -5.51 -42.41
CA PRO A 112 40.09 -6.35 -42.07
C PRO A 112 39.93 -7.50 -43.16
N PRO A 113 38.76 -8.13 -43.48
CA PRO A 113 37.37 -8.06 -42.97
C PRO A 113 36.78 -9.43 -42.56
N VAL A 114 35.70 -9.49 -41.77
CA VAL A 114 34.32 -9.56 -42.26
C VAL A 114 33.33 -9.02 -41.21
N SER A 115 32.48 -8.13 -41.70
CA SER A 115 31.19 -7.61 -41.21
C SER A 115 30.36 -8.65 -40.44
N THR A 116 29.61 -8.36 -39.38
CA THR A 116 28.63 -7.27 -39.26
C THR A 116 28.15 -7.20 -37.80
N GLY A 117 27.98 -5.99 -37.25
CA GLY A 117 27.06 -5.73 -36.14
C GLY A 117 27.67 -5.70 -34.72
N ALA A 118 28.30 -4.59 -34.35
CA ALA A 118 28.45 -4.15 -32.97
C ALA A 118 27.42 -3.02 -32.69
N PRO A 119 27.38 -2.38 -31.52
CA PRO A 119 27.12 -2.93 -30.18
C PRO A 119 26.24 -1.98 -29.32
N CYS A 120 26.09 -2.34 -28.04
CA CYS A 120 26.12 -1.42 -26.89
C CYS A 120 24.80 -0.82 -26.35
N ARG A 121 24.85 -0.76 -25.01
CA ARG A 121 24.34 0.26 -24.09
C ARG A 121 22.87 0.22 -23.69
N THR A 122 22.72 -0.26 -22.45
CA THR A 122 21.96 0.32 -21.35
C THR A 122 21.42 1.73 -21.63
N GLU A 123 20.17 1.78 -22.06
CA GLU A 123 19.34 2.98 -22.03
C GLU A 123 17.99 2.58 -21.45
N SER A 124 17.65 3.20 -20.30
CA SER A 124 16.32 3.19 -19.73
C SER A 124 15.37 3.95 -20.68
N PRO A 125 14.27 3.35 -21.15
CA PRO A 125 13.23 4.10 -21.85
C PRO A 125 12.12 4.51 -20.87
N THR A 126 12.10 5.82 -20.58
CA THR A 126 10.95 6.72 -20.47
C THR A 126 9.57 6.06 -20.30
N GLU A 127 9.00 6.26 -19.11
CA GLU A 127 7.58 6.04 -18.83
C GLU A 127 6.70 6.90 -19.77
N PRO A 128 5.74 6.32 -20.49
CA PRO A 128 4.65 7.09 -21.06
C PRO A 128 3.61 7.37 -19.98
N ASP A 129 3.35 8.65 -19.75
CA ASP A 129 2.20 9.20 -19.03
C ASP A 129 0.92 8.41 -19.31
N ALA A 130 0.40 7.73 -18.29
CA ALA A 130 -0.96 7.20 -18.29
C ALA A 130 -1.81 8.09 -17.36
N PRO A 131 -2.86 8.75 -17.87
CA PRO A 131 -3.61 9.74 -17.12
C PRO A 131 -4.42 9.10 -15.98
N LEU A 132 -4.27 9.65 -14.77
CA LEU A 132 -5.19 9.39 -13.67
C LEU A 132 -6.57 9.92 -14.06
N SER A 133 -7.51 9.02 -14.30
CA SER A 133 -8.93 9.35 -14.40
C SER A 133 -9.41 10.02 -13.12
N THR A 134 -9.58 11.34 -13.19
CA THR A 134 -10.41 12.12 -12.27
C THR A 134 -11.87 11.86 -12.61
N SER A 135 -12.51 10.98 -11.86
CA SER A 135 -13.97 11.02 -11.70
C SER A 135 -14.24 11.28 -10.23
N ALA A 136 -14.78 12.47 -9.95
CA ALA A 136 -15.28 12.88 -8.66
C ALA A 136 -16.29 11.84 -8.13
N ASP A 137 -16.00 11.28 -6.96
CA ASP A 137 -16.91 10.40 -6.22
C ASP A 137 -17.23 11.14 -4.90
N GLU A 138 -18.26 11.99 -4.95
CA GLU A 138 -18.80 12.67 -3.79
C GLU A 138 -19.44 11.63 -2.86
N GLY A 139 -18.87 11.45 -1.66
CA GLY A 139 -19.48 10.64 -0.59
C GLY A 139 -18.76 9.35 -0.20
N ARG A 140 -17.52 9.09 -0.66
CA ARG A 140 -16.77 7.92 -0.20
C ARG A 140 -16.38 8.09 1.27
N LYS A 141 -16.99 7.29 2.16
CA LYS A 141 -16.46 7.03 3.52
C LYS A 141 -14.96 6.81 3.38
N GLU A 142 -14.16 7.52 4.17
CA GLU A 142 -12.72 7.31 4.21
C GLU A 142 -12.46 5.93 4.84
N TYR A 143 -12.50 4.90 3.99
CA TYR A 143 -12.14 3.55 4.36
C TYR A 143 -10.64 3.55 4.72
N GLY A 144 -10.26 2.71 5.69
CA GLY A 144 -8.98 2.80 6.39
C GLY A 144 -7.75 2.47 5.53
N LEU A 145 -6.84 1.67 6.06
CA LEU A 145 -5.65 1.26 5.32
C LEU A 145 -6.03 0.46 4.06
N SER A 146 -5.24 0.59 3.00
CA SER A 146 -5.41 -0.21 1.79
C SER A 146 -4.08 -0.72 1.23
N MET A 147 -4.13 -1.87 0.54
CA MET A 147 -3.01 -2.49 -0.14
C MET A 147 -3.39 -2.89 -1.56
N HIS A 148 -2.58 -2.47 -2.53
CA HIS A 148 -2.75 -2.84 -3.93
C HIS A 148 -1.79 -3.97 -4.30
N VAL A 149 -2.26 -4.91 -5.11
CA VAL A 149 -1.48 -6.02 -5.68
C VAL A 149 -1.69 -6.03 -7.19
N TYR A 150 -0.61 -6.03 -7.95
CA TYR A 150 -0.64 -5.86 -9.39
C TYR A 150 -0.22 -7.15 -10.11
N GLY A 151 -1.07 -7.65 -10.99
CA GLY A 151 -0.77 -8.75 -11.90
C GLY A 151 -0.78 -8.31 -13.36
N GLY A 152 -0.37 -9.21 -14.27
CA GLY A 152 -0.32 -8.89 -15.71
C GLY A 152 -1.70 -8.63 -16.33
N SER A 153 -2.72 -9.40 -15.94
CA SER A 153 -4.07 -9.31 -16.52
C SER A 153 -5.09 -8.55 -15.68
N ALA A 154 -4.78 -8.30 -14.41
CA ALA A 154 -5.66 -7.64 -13.46
C ALA A 154 -4.88 -7.13 -12.24
N ALA A 155 -5.51 -6.28 -11.43
CA ALA A 155 -5.03 -5.83 -10.14
C ALA A 155 -6.10 -6.03 -9.06
N LEU A 156 -5.66 -6.21 -7.81
CA LEU A 156 -6.49 -6.23 -6.63
C LEU A 156 -6.15 -5.05 -5.72
N CYS A 157 -7.13 -4.55 -4.99
CA CYS A 157 -6.94 -3.65 -3.86
C CYS A 157 -7.74 -4.19 -2.67
N PHE A 158 -7.07 -4.38 -1.55
CA PHE A 158 -7.65 -4.74 -0.27
C PHE A 158 -7.79 -3.46 0.54
N GLU A 159 -9.00 -3.16 0.99
CA GLU A 159 -9.30 -1.93 1.70
C GLU A 159 -10.08 -2.27 2.97
N GLU A 160 -9.74 -1.63 4.07
CA GLU A 160 -10.46 -1.80 5.33
C GLU A 160 -11.88 -1.27 5.26
N ASP A 161 -12.84 -2.05 5.73
CA ASP A 161 -14.26 -1.73 5.62
C ASP A 161 -14.98 -2.12 6.92
N GLU A 162 -16.24 -1.73 7.06
CA GLU A 162 -17.12 -2.12 8.14
C GLU A 162 -18.47 -2.52 7.57
N THR A 163 -19.03 -3.65 8.03
CA THR A 163 -20.35 -4.10 7.57
C THR A 163 -21.41 -3.04 7.89
N ARG A 164 -22.17 -2.63 6.88
CA ARG A 164 -23.33 -1.76 7.06
C ARG A 164 -24.45 -2.51 7.79
N GLY A 165 -24.87 -2.03 8.95
CA GLY A 165 -26.10 -2.49 9.62
C GLY A 165 -25.96 -3.68 10.57
N SER A 166 -24.84 -3.87 11.28
CA SER A 166 -24.88 -4.74 12.45
C SER A 166 -25.75 -4.12 13.55
N GLU A 167 -26.46 -4.94 14.32
CA GLU A 167 -27.22 -4.52 15.52
C GLU A 167 -26.33 -3.88 16.61
N ARG A 168 -25.00 -4.01 16.47
CA ARG A 168 -24.04 -3.20 17.21
C ARG A 168 -24.00 -1.79 16.63
N LYS A 169 -23.99 -0.79 17.53
CA LYS A 169 -23.81 0.63 17.22
C LYS A 169 -22.59 0.90 16.32
N ASP A 170 -21.61 0.00 16.38
CA ASP A 170 -20.39 -0.01 15.57
C ASP A 170 -20.42 -1.24 14.63
N GLY A 171 -20.11 -1.04 13.35
CA GLY A 171 -20.09 -2.09 12.33
C GLY A 171 -19.17 -3.28 12.68
N VAL A 172 -19.30 -4.41 11.98
CA VAL A 172 -18.26 -5.47 12.04
C VAL A 172 -17.11 -5.08 11.11
N ALA A 173 -15.92 -4.93 11.69
CA ALA A 173 -14.70 -4.59 10.97
C ALA A 173 -14.36 -5.71 9.97
N THR A 174 -14.11 -5.38 8.71
CA THR A 174 -13.87 -6.34 7.62
C THR A 174 -12.92 -5.75 6.56
N LEU A 175 -12.71 -6.49 5.48
CA LEU A 175 -12.03 -5.99 4.28
C LEU A 175 -12.95 -6.02 3.07
N GLN A 176 -12.66 -5.14 2.12
CA GLN A 176 -13.24 -5.12 0.79
C GLN A 176 -12.15 -5.41 -0.24
N ILE A 177 -12.47 -6.27 -1.21
CA ILE A 177 -11.62 -6.63 -2.35
C ILE A 177 -12.15 -5.92 -3.59
N HIS A 178 -11.31 -5.08 -4.17
CA HIS A 178 -11.55 -4.37 -5.42
C HIS A 178 -10.71 -5.03 -6.50
N ALA A 179 -11.33 -5.55 -7.55
CA ALA A 179 -10.63 -6.22 -8.64
C ALA A 179 -10.84 -5.47 -9.96
N ALA A 180 -9.75 -5.03 -10.59
CA ALA A 180 -9.76 -4.28 -11.84
C ALA A 180 -9.02 -5.04 -12.94
N LYS A 181 -9.62 -5.13 -14.14
CA LYS A 181 -9.00 -5.76 -15.30
C LYS A 181 -7.95 -4.83 -15.91
N ALA A 182 -6.84 -5.38 -16.41
CA ALA A 182 -5.84 -4.61 -17.12
C ALA A 182 -6.40 -4.03 -18.43
N THR A 183 -6.03 -2.80 -18.74
CA THR A 183 -6.31 -2.11 -20.00
C THR A 183 -5.05 -1.87 -20.83
N GLY A 184 -3.88 -2.10 -20.24
CA GLY A 184 -2.57 -1.94 -20.86
C GLY A 184 -1.47 -2.34 -19.88
N VAL A 185 -0.21 -2.13 -20.27
CA VAL A 185 0.94 -2.40 -19.40
C VAL A 185 0.84 -1.52 -18.15
N ARG A 186 0.69 -2.15 -16.98
CA ARG A 186 0.54 -1.47 -15.67
C ARG A 186 -0.64 -0.50 -15.59
N GLN A 187 -1.65 -0.65 -16.45
CA GLN A 187 -2.87 0.16 -16.43
C GLN A 187 -4.09 -0.73 -16.17
N TYR A 188 -4.99 -0.27 -15.30
CA TYR A 188 -6.12 -1.06 -14.82
C TYR A 188 -7.41 -0.24 -14.78
N ASN A 189 -8.51 -0.84 -15.20
CA ASN A 189 -9.82 -0.18 -15.23
C ASN A 189 -10.49 -0.19 -13.84
N TRP A 190 -10.08 0.74 -12.98
CA TRP A 190 -10.66 0.91 -11.65
C TRP A 190 -12.10 1.44 -11.67
N THR A 191 -12.52 2.11 -12.75
CA THR A 191 -13.90 2.58 -12.93
C THR A 191 -14.87 1.41 -13.08
N ASN A 192 -14.47 0.33 -13.77
CA ASN A 192 -15.29 -0.86 -13.97
C ASN A 192 -14.82 -2.07 -13.13
N LYS A 193 -14.44 -1.82 -11.88
CA LYS A 193 -13.97 -2.85 -10.94
C LYS A 193 -15.09 -3.74 -10.39
N ILE A 194 -14.74 -4.95 -9.98
CA ILE A 194 -15.57 -5.82 -9.14
C ILE A 194 -15.28 -5.48 -7.68
N ILE A 195 -16.31 -5.27 -6.88
CA ILE A 195 -16.18 -5.01 -5.44
C ILE A 195 -16.87 -6.13 -4.68
N ILE A 196 -16.13 -6.77 -3.77
CA ILE A 196 -16.62 -7.77 -2.82
C ILE A 196 -16.21 -7.35 -1.42
N GLN A 197 -17.18 -7.12 -0.55
CA GLN A 197 -16.92 -6.96 0.89
C GLN A 197 -16.94 -8.34 1.53
N LEU A 198 -15.90 -8.69 2.28
CA LEU A 198 -15.86 -9.92 3.05
C LEU A 198 -16.92 -9.87 4.14
N THR A 199 -17.60 -11.00 4.35
CA THR A 199 -18.51 -11.16 5.48
C THR A 199 -17.73 -11.43 6.77
N ARG A 200 -18.42 -11.31 7.91
CA ARG A 200 -17.88 -11.68 9.23
C ARG A 200 -17.32 -13.10 9.25
N ASN A 201 -17.97 -14.03 8.54
CA ASN A 201 -17.61 -15.45 8.55
C ASN A 201 -16.46 -15.75 7.57
N GLU A 202 -16.34 -14.96 6.51
CA GLU A 202 -15.27 -15.12 5.51
C GLU A 202 -13.94 -14.57 6.01
N LEU A 203 -13.95 -13.42 6.71
CA LEU A 203 -12.74 -12.74 7.18
C LEU A 203 -11.74 -13.68 7.90
N PRO A 204 -12.13 -14.50 8.91
CA PRO A 204 -11.19 -15.39 9.58
C PRO A 204 -10.69 -16.53 8.67
N ILE A 205 -11.49 -17.00 7.72
CA ILE A 205 -11.08 -18.05 6.76
C ILE A 205 -10.06 -17.49 5.77
N VAL A 206 -10.31 -16.28 5.24
CA VAL A 206 -9.34 -15.60 4.37
C VAL A 206 -8.03 -15.34 5.11
N ALA A 207 -8.09 -14.88 6.37
CA ALA A 207 -6.90 -14.74 7.21
C ALA A 207 -6.14 -16.07 7.37
N ALA A 208 -6.84 -17.16 7.66
CA ALA A 208 -6.22 -18.48 7.79
C ALA A 208 -5.49 -18.94 6.52
N ILE A 209 -6.03 -18.63 5.33
CA ILE A 209 -5.37 -18.92 4.06
C ILE A 209 -4.07 -18.11 3.93
N PHE A 210 -4.13 -16.79 4.12
CA PHE A 210 -2.96 -15.90 4.03
C PHE A 210 -1.85 -16.24 5.03
N LEU A 211 -2.23 -16.73 6.21
CA LEU A 211 -1.31 -17.18 7.27
C LEU A 211 -0.79 -18.62 7.05
N GLY A 212 -1.15 -19.27 5.94
CA GLY A 212 -0.71 -20.63 5.61
C GLY A 212 -1.34 -21.74 6.45
N LEU A 213 -2.43 -21.44 7.16
CA LEU A 213 -3.16 -22.41 7.98
C LEU A 213 -4.15 -23.24 7.16
N MET A 214 -4.57 -22.72 6.01
CA MET A 214 -5.46 -23.38 5.07
C MET A 214 -4.91 -23.25 3.65
N LYS A 215 -5.30 -24.17 2.76
CA LYS A 215 -4.84 -24.20 1.36
C LYS A 215 -5.73 -23.43 0.41
N ALA A 216 -7.05 -23.56 0.51
CA ALA A 216 -7.95 -22.88 -0.42
C ALA A 216 -9.29 -22.53 0.22
N CYS A 217 -9.95 -21.50 -0.32
CA CYS A 217 -11.35 -21.18 -0.03
C CYS A 217 -12.05 -20.67 -1.30
N GLU A 218 -13.38 -20.83 -1.33
CA GLU A 218 -14.23 -20.29 -2.38
C GLU A 218 -15.53 -19.77 -1.76
N PHE A 219 -15.87 -18.53 -2.08
CA PHE A 219 -17.10 -17.87 -1.64
C PHE A 219 -17.86 -17.30 -2.85
N LYS A 220 -19.18 -17.44 -2.83
CA LYS A 220 -20.10 -17.11 -3.94
C LYS A 220 -21.29 -16.32 -3.41
N SER A 221 -22.13 -15.85 -4.33
CA SER A 221 -23.41 -15.22 -4.00
C SER A 221 -23.27 -13.84 -3.33
N HIS A 222 -22.22 -13.09 -3.67
CA HIS A 222 -22.06 -11.69 -3.26
C HIS A 222 -22.78 -10.73 -4.20
N GLY A 223 -23.10 -9.53 -3.69
CA GLY A 223 -23.76 -8.46 -4.43
C GLY A 223 -25.28 -8.64 -4.52
N PRO A 224 -26.01 -7.59 -4.99
CA PRO A 224 -27.47 -7.61 -5.07
C PRO A 224 -28.01 -8.77 -5.93
N ASP A 225 -27.34 -9.05 -7.05
CA ASP A 225 -27.73 -10.10 -8.00
C ASP A 225 -27.18 -11.49 -7.64
N LYS A 226 -26.44 -11.61 -6.53
CA LYS A 226 -25.78 -12.85 -6.08
C LYS A 226 -24.89 -13.51 -7.15
N ASP A 227 -24.31 -12.70 -8.03
CA ASP A 227 -23.53 -13.16 -9.17
C ASP A 227 -22.02 -13.00 -8.99
N LYS A 228 -21.59 -12.43 -7.85
CA LYS A 228 -20.18 -12.20 -7.53
C LYS A 228 -19.62 -13.28 -6.60
N GLY A 229 -18.33 -13.54 -6.74
CA GLY A 229 -17.61 -14.48 -5.89
C GLY A 229 -16.10 -14.34 -6.01
N PHE A 230 -15.39 -15.04 -5.14
CA PHE A 230 -13.94 -15.12 -5.16
C PHE A 230 -13.45 -16.48 -4.67
N SER A 231 -12.23 -16.82 -5.08
CA SER A 231 -11.49 -17.98 -4.61
C SER A 231 -10.05 -17.60 -4.32
N ILE A 232 -9.47 -18.23 -3.32
CA ILE A 232 -8.09 -18.05 -2.91
C ILE A 232 -7.44 -19.43 -2.83
N ASP A 233 -6.27 -19.57 -3.42
CA ASP A 233 -5.46 -20.80 -3.40
C ASP A 233 -4.03 -20.46 -2.98
N HIS A 234 -3.61 -20.96 -1.83
CA HIS A 234 -2.28 -20.77 -1.28
C HIS A 234 -1.34 -21.87 -1.80
N GLN A 235 -0.54 -21.48 -2.78
CA GLN A 235 0.49 -22.31 -3.42
C GLN A 235 1.83 -22.16 -2.68
N VAL A 236 2.84 -22.92 -3.07
CA VAL A 236 4.14 -22.93 -2.35
C VAL A 236 4.82 -21.56 -2.37
N GLU A 237 4.79 -20.87 -3.51
CA GLU A 237 5.55 -19.61 -3.71
C GLU A 237 4.68 -18.35 -3.66
N LYS A 238 3.36 -18.50 -3.74
CA LYS A 238 2.42 -17.39 -3.91
C LYS A 238 1.00 -17.76 -3.52
N ILE A 239 0.15 -16.76 -3.36
CA ILE A 239 -1.29 -16.93 -3.18
C ILE A 239 -1.98 -16.51 -4.46
N PHE A 240 -2.73 -17.40 -5.09
CA PHE A 240 -3.49 -17.09 -6.28
C PHE A 240 -4.93 -16.71 -5.91
N ILE A 241 -5.35 -15.52 -6.34
CA ILE A 241 -6.69 -15.00 -6.05
C ILE A 241 -7.44 -14.77 -7.34
N LYS A 242 -8.67 -15.27 -7.40
CA LYS A 242 -9.61 -15.03 -8.49
C LYS A 242 -10.85 -14.37 -7.94
N VAL A 243 -11.26 -13.27 -8.55
CA VAL A 243 -12.51 -12.54 -8.27
C VAL A 243 -13.36 -12.53 -9.53
N TRP A 244 -14.66 -12.73 -9.42
CA TRP A 244 -15.55 -12.74 -10.57
C TRP A 244 -16.92 -12.12 -10.27
N ARG A 245 -17.57 -11.73 -11.36
CA ARG A 245 -19.00 -11.42 -11.47
C ARG A 245 -19.47 -11.93 -12.83
N LYS A 246 -20.77 -11.85 -13.13
CA LYS A 246 -21.27 -12.25 -14.46
C LYS A 246 -20.53 -11.48 -15.57
N GLY A 247 -19.93 -12.21 -16.51
CA GLY A 247 -19.22 -11.65 -17.67
C GLY A 247 -17.83 -11.05 -17.41
N MET A 248 -17.31 -11.08 -16.18
CA MET A 248 -15.98 -10.55 -15.87
C MET A 248 -15.28 -11.35 -14.77
N SER A 249 -14.01 -11.67 -14.99
CA SER A 249 -13.14 -12.28 -13.98
C SER A 249 -11.76 -11.62 -13.97
N CYS A 250 -11.21 -11.47 -12.78
CA CYS A 250 -9.88 -10.93 -12.51
C CYS A 250 -9.11 -11.98 -11.71
N ALA A 251 -7.92 -12.36 -12.16
CA ALA A 251 -7.06 -13.29 -11.44
C ALA A 251 -5.68 -12.68 -11.25
N VAL A 252 -5.15 -12.74 -10.03
CA VAL A 252 -3.91 -12.07 -9.63
C VAL A 252 -3.09 -13.02 -8.75
N PRO A 253 -1.83 -13.32 -9.13
CA PRO A 253 -0.88 -13.90 -8.21
C PRO A 253 -0.44 -12.84 -7.18
N VAL A 254 -0.48 -13.20 -5.90
CA VAL A 254 -0.01 -12.38 -4.79
C VAL A 254 1.30 -12.98 -4.30
N GLU A 255 2.38 -12.26 -4.50
CA GLU A 255 3.72 -12.67 -4.05
C GLU A 255 3.84 -12.53 -2.53
N LEU A 256 4.80 -13.26 -1.92
CA LEU A 256 4.95 -13.31 -0.47
C LEU A 256 5.07 -11.93 0.23
N PRO A 257 5.79 -10.92 -0.33
CA PRO A 257 5.84 -9.59 0.29
C PRO A 257 4.46 -8.92 0.35
N ASP A 258 3.67 -9.02 -0.71
CA ASP A 258 2.32 -8.47 -0.76
C ASP A 258 1.38 -9.26 0.17
N ALA A 259 1.53 -10.58 0.19
CA ALA A 259 0.76 -11.46 1.08
C ALA A 259 0.99 -11.12 2.55
N TYR A 260 2.21 -10.75 2.95
CA TYR A 260 2.50 -10.25 4.29
C TYR A 260 1.66 -9.00 4.61
N HIS A 261 1.68 -7.99 3.74
CA HIS A 261 0.94 -6.76 3.98
C HIS A 261 -0.58 -6.99 4.03
N VAL A 262 -1.13 -7.83 3.15
CA VAL A 262 -2.55 -8.21 3.21
C VAL A 262 -2.87 -8.97 4.51
N SER A 263 -1.96 -9.85 4.97
CA SER A 263 -2.09 -10.54 6.26
C SER A 263 -2.18 -9.56 7.43
N THR A 264 -1.39 -8.48 7.41
CA THR A 264 -1.46 -7.45 8.47
C THR A 264 -2.82 -6.74 8.51
N LEU A 265 -3.41 -6.44 7.35
CA LEU A 265 -4.76 -5.86 7.26
C LEU A 265 -5.81 -6.81 7.82
N LEU A 266 -5.76 -8.10 7.43
CA LEU A 266 -6.66 -9.14 7.93
C LEU A 266 -6.57 -9.28 9.45
N MET A 267 -5.35 -9.36 10.00
CA MET A 267 -5.13 -9.46 11.44
C MET A 267 -5.62 -8.23 12.20
N ARG A 268 -5.40 -7.03 11.64
CA ARG A 268 -5.89 -5.78 12.25
C ARG A 268 -7.41 -5.75 12.35
N GLN A 269 -8.12 -6.19 11.30
CA GLN A 269 -9.58 -6.25 11.30
C GLN A 269 -10.12 -7.31 12.25
N LEU A 270 -9.47 -8.48 12.34
CA LEU A 270 -9.84 -9.50 13.33
C LEU A 270 -9.65 -8.99 14.76
N GLN A 271 -8.56 -8.27 15.05
CA GLN A 271 -8.30 -7.72 16.37
C GLN A 271 -9.30 -6.61 16.74
N LYS A 272 -9.67 -5.73 15.79
CA LYS A 272 -10.74 -4.74 16.01
C LYS A 272 -12.06 -5.37 16.43
N ASN A 273 -12.38 -6.56 15.90
CA ASN A 273 -13.59 -7.29 16.26
C ASN A 273 -13.52 -8.01 17.62
N ALA A 274 -12.32 -8.16 18.18
CA ALA A 274 -12.06 -8.82 19.46
C ALA A 274 -11.00 -8.05 20.27
N PRO A 275 -11.28 -6.80 20.71
CA PRO A 275 -10.29 -5.93 21.36
C PRO A 275 -9.82 -6.46 22.72
N TRP A 276 -10.53 -7.42 23.32
CA TRP A 276 -10.13 -8.12 24.55
C TRP A 276 -9.12 -9.26 24.30
N LEU A 277 -8.75 -9.53 23.04
CA LEU A 277 -7.74 -10.52 22.68
C LEU A 277 -6.50 -9.83 22.12
N SER A 278 -5.34 -10.31 22.54
CA SER A 278 -4.07 -10.01 21.91
C SER A 278 -3.99 -10.61 20.50
N ALA A 279 -3.13 -10.07 19.65
CA ALA A 279 -2.89 -10.63 18.31
C ALA A 279 -2.45 -12.10 18.37
N GLY A 280 -1.67 -12.49 19.40
CA GLY A 280 -1.26 -13.88 19.62
C GLY A 280 -2.42 -14.82 19.96
N GLU A 281 -3.38 -14.35 20.75
CA GLU A 281 -4.59 -15.13 21.07
C GLU A 281 -5.50 -15.28 19.85
N VAL A 282 -5.68 -14.22 19.05
CA VAL A 282 -6.41 -14.30 17.77
C VAL A 282 -5.77 -15.33 16.84
N MET A 283 -4.44 -15.32 16.71
CA MET A 283 -3.70 -16.32 15.93
C MET A 283 -3.89 -17.74 16.47
N SER A 284 -3.88 -17.91 17.78
CA SER A 284 -4.06 -19.21 18.43
C SER A 284 -5.48 -19.76 18.21
N LEU A 285 -6.50 -18.89 18.30
CA LEU A 285 -7.88 -19.24 17.98
C LEU A 285 -8.06 -19.62 16.51
N LEU A 286 -7.45 -18.87 15.58
CA LEU A 286 -7.48 -19.21 14.15
C LEU A 286 -6.89 -20.60 13.93
N ARG A 287 -5.68 -20.87 14.45
CA ARG A 287 -5.02 -22.19 14.33
C ARG A 287 -5.89 -23.30 14.90
N GLY A 288 -6.42 -23.14 16.11
CA GLY A 288 -7.28 -24.14 16.75
C GLY A 288 -8.58 -24.40 15.98
N THR A 289 -9.16 -23.37 15.38
CA THR A 289 -10.43 -23.47 14.64
C THR A 289 -10.27 -24.20 13.31
N VAL A 290 -9.17 -23.95 12.59
CA VAL A 290 -8.95 -24.51 11.24
C VAL A 290 -8.14 -25.80 11.23
N ALA A 291 -7.58 -26.22 12.36
CA ALA A 291 -6.80 -27.46 12.48
C ALA A 291 -7.52 -28.68 11.88
N ASN A 292 -8.84 -28.77 12.09
CA ASN A 292 -9.66 -29.89 11.61
C ASN A 292 -10.11 -29.75 10.13
N GLN A 293 -9.82 -28.64 9.46
CA GLN A 293 -10.19 -28.40 8.06
C GLN A 293 -9.08 -28.82 7.07
N THR A 294 -7.92 -29.25 7.58
CA THR A 294 -6.79 -29.69 6.75
C THR A 294 -7.02 -31.05 6.09
N GLU A 295 -8.07 -31.77 6.49
CA GLU A 295 -8.44 -33.08 5.94
C GLU A 295 -9.81 -33.03 5.25
N LYS A 296 -9.85 -32.60 3.99
CA LYS A 296 -10.92 -33.10 3.11
C LYS A 296 -10.34 -34.28 2.33
N PRO A 297 -10.66 -35.54 2.70
CA PRO A 297 -10.19 -36.69 1.94
C PRO A 297 -10.70 -36.59 0.51
N THR A 298 -9.79 -36.71 -0.45
CA THR A 298 -10.15 -36.92 -1.85
C THR A 298 -11.07 -38.15 -1.91
N PRO A 299 -12.24 -38.09 -2.58
CA PRO A 299 -13.04 -39.28 -2.79
C PRO A 299 -12.20 -40.28 -3.59
N GLY A 300 -11.76 -41.37 -2.95
CA GLY A 300 -10.93 -42.42 -3.56
C GLY A 300 -9.51 -42.58 -3.03
N GLY A 301 -9.06 -41.79 -2.04
CA GLY A 301 -7.76 -42.02 -1.39
C GLY A 301 -7.80 -43.20 -0.41
N PRO A 302 -6.79 -44.09 -0.37
CA PRO A 302 -6.81 -45.24 0.53
C PRO A 302 -6.79 -44.79 1.99
N VAL A 303 -7.73 -45.31 2.77
CA VAL A 303 -7.78 -45.14 4.23
C VAL A 303 -6.51 -45.74 4.83
N ARG A 304 -5.60 -44.90 5.32
CA ARG A 304 -4.49 -45.38 6.14
C ARG A 304 -5.03 -45.72 7.52
N VAL A 305 -5.14 -47.02 7.78
CA VAL A 305 -5.37 -47.55 9.13
C VAL A 305 -4.07 -47.38 9.90
N ALA A 306 -4.09 -46.56 10.96
CA ALA A 306 -2.96 -46.43 11.87
C ALA A 306 -2.79 -47.74 12.66
N GLN A 307 -1.57 -48.27 12.66
CA GLN A 307 -1.09 -49.27 13.61
C GLN A 307 -0.46 -48.57 14.81
#